data_AF-A0AAJ5UJF6-F1
#
_entry.id   AF-A0AAJ5UJF6-F1
#
_cell.length_a   1.000
_cell.length_b   1.000
_cell.length_c   1.000
_cell.angle_alpha   90.00
_cell.angle_beta   90.00
_cell.angle_gamma   90.00
#
_symmetry.space_group_name_H-M   'P 1'
#
loop_
_entity.id
_entity.type
_entity.pdbx_description
1 polymer ?
#
loop_
_entity_poly.entity_id
_entity_poly.type
_entity_poly.pdbx_seq_one_letter_code
_entity_poly.pdbx_strand_id
1 'polypeptide(L)'
;MSRQVPALSPEKEFAETLRSMGCLVSGEHPFMDAKKYRIEVEGDKKGGKAGFYVAYLDGHPSGYIKNNRTGIELKWKSKGYSLDPEQKAAMQAEAAAKLAARAEQQQQEQEAVAQHVVKQMDDLVTVIEPTPYLKAKGITPQAGIYTDSDGQKTYIPAIDSDGKQWTMQYIQEDGTKRFAKGGRKEGCFHPIGGLAAIAAAK
;
A
#
# COMPACT_ATOMS: atom_id res chain seq x y z
N MET A 1 -16.58 -44.56 23.12
CA MET A 1 -15.81 -43.60 23.93
C MET A 1 -15.00 -42.73 22.98
N SER A 2 -15.47 -41.52 22.69
CA SER A 2 -14.85 -40.62 21.72
C SER A 2 -13.76 -39.83 22.44
N ARG A 3 -12.49 -40.16 22.17
CA ARG A 3 -11.31 -39.49 22.70
C ARG A 3 -11.27 -38.06 22.12
N GLN A 4 -11.58 -37.04 22.93
CA GLN A 4 -11.37 -35.65 22.53
C GLN A 4 -9.86 -35.42 22.36
N VAL A 5 -9.44 -35.12 21.14
CA VAL A 5 -8.09 -34.64 20.85
C VAL A 5 -7.97 -33.24 21.47
N PRO A 6 -6.88 -32.89 22.18
CA PRO A 6 -6.72 -31.56 22.76
C PRO A 6 -6.83 -30.49 21.66
N ALA A 7 -7.55 -29.41 21.94
CA ALA A 7 -7.70 -28.29 21.01
C ALA A 7 -6.30 -27.77 20.63
N LEU A 8 -5.97 -27.83 19.33
CA LEU A 8 -4.75 -27.25 18.80
C LEU A 8 -4.77 -25.74 19.05
N SER A 9 -3.63 -25.13 19.35
CA SER A 9 -3.57 -23.67 19.46
C SER A 9 -3.84 -23.03 18.10
N PRO A 10 -4.41 -21.81 18.05
CA PRO A 10 -4.68 -21.10 16.79
C PRO A 10 -3.48 -21.04 15.85
N GLU A 11 -2.27 -20.88 16.40
CA GLU A 11 -1.02 -20.86 15.62
C GLU A 11 -0.75 -22.21 14.95
N LYS A 12 -0.98 -23.32 15.67
CA LYS A 12 -0.80 -24.67 15.15
C LYS A 12 -1.84 -25.00 14.08
N GLU A 13 -3.10 -24.67 14.32
CA GLU A 13 -4.18 -24.85 13.35
C GLU A 13 -3.94 -24.04 12.07
N PHE A 14 -3.47 -22.80 12.21
CA PHE A 14 -3.14 -21.96 11.06
C PHE A 14 -1.89 -22.46 10.33
N ALA A 15 -0.88 -22.95 11.04
CA ALA A 15 0.29 -23.59 10.46
C ALA A 15 -0.06 -24.83 9.63
N GLU A 16 -0.96 -25.68 10.12
CA GLU A 16 -1.46 -26.84 9.37
C GLU A 16 -2.22 -26.41 8.11
N THR A 17 -3.01 -25.35 8.19
CA THR A 17 -3.73 -24.79 7.04
C THR A 17 -2.77 -24.18 6.01
N LEU A 18 -1.69 -23.54 6.45
CA LEU A 18 -0.63 -23.09 5.54
C LEU A 18 0.03 -24.26 4.80
N ARG A 19 0.35 -25.34 5.51
CA ARG A 19 0.94 -26.55 4.88
C ARG A 19 -0.01 -27.19 3.87
N SER A 20 -1.31 -27.29 4.17
CA SER A 20 -2.29 -27.85 3.24
C SER A 20 -2.48 -27.00 1.97
N MET A 21 -2.16 -25.70 2.05
CA MET A 21 -2.13 -24.76 0.91
C MET A 21 -0.80 -24.78 0.14
N GLY A 22 0.10 -25.69 0.49
CA GLY A 22 1.42 -25.85 -0.12
C GLY A 22 2.45 -24.81 0.33
N CYS A 23 2.21 -24.10 1.44
CA CYS A 23 3.21 -23.21 2.04
C CYS A 23 4.19 -23.99 2.90
N LEU A 24 5.48 -23.66 2.76
CA LEU A 24 6.55 -24.24 3.56
C LEU A 24 6.70 -23.46 4.87
N VAL A 25 6.06 -23.97 5.93
CA VAL A 25 6.13 -23.39 7.27
C VAL A 25 7.48 -23.75 7.92
N SER A 26 8.39 -22.77 7.95
CA SER A 26 9.73 -22.88 8.55
C SER A 26 10.05 -21.67 9.44
N GLY A 27 11.04 -21.80 10.32
CA GLY A 27 11.41 -20.75 11.27
C GLY A 27 10.28 -20.42 12.26
N GLU A 28 10.06 -19.13 12.51
CA GLU A 28 9.05 -18.62 13.44
C GLU A 28 7.63 -18.49 12.82
N HIS A 29 7.45 -18.92 11.57
CA HIS A 29 6.13 -18.91 10.95
C HIS A 29 5.18 -19.96 11.59
N PRO A 30 3.86 -19.67 11.69
CA PRO A 30 3.21 -18.42 11.30
C PRO A 30 3.21 -17.34 12.39
N PHE A 31 3.55 -16.12 12.01
CA PHE A 31 3.30 -14.92 12.82
C PHE A 31 1.82 -14.56 12.81
N MET A 32 1.21 -14.40 14.00
CA MET A 32 -0.20 -14.02 14.15
C MET A 32 -0.38 -12.59 14.70
N ASP A 33 0.38 -11.64 14.16
CA ASP A 33 0.46 -10.24 14.63
C ASP A 33 -0.29 -9.23 13.73
N ALA A 34 -1.24 -9.72 12.92
CA ALA A 34 -1.99 -8.95 11.93
C ALA A 34 -1.16 -8.28 10.82
N LYS A 35 0.13 -8.65 10.65
CA LYS A 35 0.95 -8.18 9.53
C LYS A 35 0.89 -9.15 8.35
N LYS A 36 1.24 -8.61 7.17
CA LYS A 36 1.31 -9.35 5.91
C LYS A 36 2.69 -10.00 5.79
N TYR A 37 2.73 -11.31 5.57
CA TYR A 37 3.95 -12.07 5.41
C TYR A 37 4.03 -12.73 4.05
N ARG A 38 5.27 -12.89 3.56
CA ARG A 38 5.61 -13.70 2.39
C ARG A 38 6.31 -14.97 2.86
N ILE A 39 5.84 -16.10 2.37
CA ILE A 39 6.35 -17.42 2.73
C ILE A 39 6.66 -18.22 1.47
N GLU A 40 7.62 -19.14 1.57
CA GLU A 40 7.94 -20.05 0.48
C GLU A 40 6.78 -21.03 0.26
N VAL A 41 6.58 -21.45 -0.98
CA VAL A 41 5.64 -22.53 -1.33
C VAL A 41 6.37 -23.66 -2.03
N GLU A 42 5.83 -24.87 -1.93
CA GLU A 42 6.40 -26.06 -2.56
C GLU A 42 6.70 -25.82 -4.03
N GLY A 43 7.98 -26.03 -4.39
CA GLY A 43 8.56 -25.87 -5.73
C GLY A 43 8.97 -24.44 -6.09
N ASP A 44 9.10 -23.53 -5.12
CA ASP A 44 9.69 -22.20 -5.36
C ASP A 44 11.16 -22.39 -5.77
N LYS A 45 11.66 -21.54 -6.67
CA LYS A 45 13.11 -21.45 -6.89
C LYS A 45 13.77 -20.95 -5.60
N LYS A 46 15.06 -21.25 -5.39
CA LYS A 46 15.81 -20.85 -4.19
C LYS A 46 15.57 -19.35 -3.86
N GLY A 47 14.99 -19.07 -2.70
CA GLY A 47 14.66 -17.72 -2.21
C GLY A 47 13.31 -17.16 -2.69
N GLY A 48 12.52 -17.93 -3.44
CA GLY A 48 11.17 -17.57 -3.84
C GLY A 48 10.21 -17.58 -2.65
N LYS A 49 9.34 -16.58 -2.55
CA LYS A 49 8.30 -16.48 -1.52
C LYS A 49 6.96 -16.24 -2.17
N ALA A 50 6.42 -17.20 -2.92
CA ALA A 50 5.16 -17.02 -3.64
C ALA A 50 3.91 -17.15 -2.75
N GLY A 51 4.04 -17.66 -1.52
CA GLY A 51 2.99 -17.66 -0.52
C GLY A 51 2.80 -16.29 0.13
N PHE A 52 1.55 -15.98 0.47
CA PHE A 52 1.14 -14.79 1.19
C PHE A 52 0.17 -15.19 2.30
N TYR A 53 0.33 -14.60 3.48
CA TYR A 53 -0.69 -14.73 4.50
C TYR A 53 -0.76 -13.51 5.43
N VAL A 54 -1.90 -13.38 6.11
CA VAL A 54 -2.09 -12.54 7.28
C VAL A 54 -2.92 -13.34 8.29
N ALA A 55 -2.57 -13.26 9.57
CA ALA A 55 -3.28 -13.95 10.62
C ALA A 55 -3.50 -13.02 11.82
N TYR A 56 -4.66 -13.15 12.45
CA TYR A 56 -5.15 -12.31 13.52
C TYR A 56 -5.47 -13.18 14.74
N LEU A 57 -5.11 -12.72 15.94
CA LEU A 57 -5.50 -13.33 17.22
C LEU A 57 -6.65 -12.59 17.91
N ASP A 58 -7.27 -11.60 17.26
CA ASP A 58 -8.30 -10.76 17.87
C ASP A 58 -9.70 -11.39 17.87
N GLY A 59 -10.29 -11.52 19.06
CA GLY A 59 -11.63 -12.07 19.25
C GLY A 59 -11.74 -13.56 18.93
N HIS A 60 -11.81 -13.87 17.63
CA HIS A 60 -11.81 -15.21 17.09
C HIS A 60 -10.71 -15.32 16.04
N PRO A 61 -9.60 -16.03 16.35
CA PRO A 61 -8.45 -16.08 15.49
C PRO A 61 -8.83 -16.45 14.08
N SER A 62 -8.34 -15.65 13.14
CA SER A 62 -8.71 -15.74 11.74
C SER A 62 -7.54 -15.38 10.88
N GLY A 63 -7.62 -15.70 9.60
CA GLY A 63 -6.51 -15.44 8.70
C GLY A 63 -6.92 -15.56 7.24
N TYR A 64 -6.04 -15.08 6.40
CA TYR A 64 -6.14 -15.21 4.96
C TYR A 64 -4.83 -15.75 4.43
N ILE A 65 -4.92 -16.74 3.54
CA ILE A 65 -3.79 -17.41 2.91
C ILE A 65 -3.99 -17.32 1.39
N LYS A 66 -2.93 -17.03 0.66
CA LYS A 66 -2.90 -17.08 -0.81
C LYS A 66 -1.61 -17.70 -1.30
N ASN A 67 -1.71 -18.75 -2.09
CA ASN A 67 -0.60 -19.30 -2.85
C ASN A 67 -0.61 -18.65 -4.25
N ASN A 68 0.30 -17.72 -4.51
CA ASN A 68 0.28 -16.97 -5.78
C ASN A 68 0.75 -17.79 -6.98
N ARG A 69 1.23 -19.02 -6.76
CA ARG A 69 1.65 -19.88 -7.85
C ARG A 69 0.52 -20.77 -8.37
N THR A 70 -0.28 -21.32 -7.45
CA THR A 70 -1.48 -22.09 -7.82
C THR A 70 -2.70 -21.18 -7.99
N GLY A 71 -2.66 -19.96 -7.48
CA GLY A 71 -3.78 -19.00 -7.47
C GLY A 71 -4.82 -19.26 -6.38
N ILE A 72 -4.64 -20.31 -5.57
CA ILE A 72 -5.61 -20.71 -4.54
C ILE A 72 -5.51 -19.77 -3.34
N GLU A 73 -6.68 -19.35 -2.84
CA GLU A 73 -6.83 -18.52 -1.64
C GLU A 73 -7.82 -19.14 -0.66
N LEU A 74 -7.61 -18.89 0.64
CA LEU A 74 -8.42 -19.45 1.71
C LEU A 74 -8.55 -18.45 2.87
N LYS A 75 -9.78 -18.30 3.38
CA LYS A 75 -10.07 -17.61 4.64
C LYS A 75 -10.14 -18.66 5.75
N TRP A 76 -9.26 -18.54 6.73
CA TRP A 76 -9.18 -19.44 7.88
C TRP A 76 -9.80 -18.81 9.13
N LYS A 77 -10.37 -19.66 9.98
CA LYS A 77 -10.87 -19.33 11.32
C LYS A 77 -10.52 -20.47 12.26
N SER A 78 -10.05 -20.17 13.47
CA SER A 78 -9.67 -21.18 14.46
C SER A 78 -10.87 -22.00 14.92
N LYS A 79 -10.67 -23.28 15.19
CA LYS A 79 -11.70 -24.17 15.72
C LYS A 79 -11.58 -24.18 17.25
N GLY A 80 -12.63 -23.74 17.94
CA GLY A 80 -12.72 -23.87 19.41
C GLY A 80 -12.06 -22.76 20.23
N TYR A 81 -11.47 -21.74 19.61
CA TYR A 81 -11.00 -20.54 20.32
C TYR A 81 -12.06 -19.43 20.26
N SER A 82 -12.63 -19.07 21.40
CA SER A 82 -13.50 -17.90 21.54
C SER A 82 -13.05 -17.10 22.76
N LEU A 83 -12.63 -15.85 22.57
CA LEU A 83 -12.45 -14.92 23.69
C LEU A 83 -13.80 -14.65 24.35
N ASP A 84 -13.77 -14.46 25.68
CA ASP A 84 -14.90 -13.91 26.41
C ASP A 84 -15.27 -12.52 25.82
N PRO A 85 -16.57 -12.19 25.68
CA PRO A 85 -17.04 -10.89 25.23
C PRO A 85 -16.24 -9.67 25.75
N GLU A 86 -15.83 -9.64 27.02
CA GLU A 86 -15.07 -8.51 27.58
C GLU A 86 -13.65 -8.39 26.98
N GLN A 87 -12.95 -9.51 26.84
CA GLN A 87 -11.62 -9.54 26.23
C GLN A 87 -11.66 -9.20 24.74
N LYS A 88 -12.72 -9.63 24.05
CA LYS A 88 -12.99 -9.26 22.66
C LYS A 88 -13.23 -7.76 22.50
N ALA A 89 -14.03 -7.16 23.39
CA ALA A 89 -14.30 -5.73 23.37
C ALA A 89 -13.02 -4.90 23.61
N ALA A 90 -12.20 -5.30 24.59
CA ALA A 90 -10.92 -4.65 24.88
C ALA A 90 -9.96 -4.67 23.68
N MET A 91 -9.84 -5.82 23.01
CA MET A 91 -8.94 -5.97 21.86
C MET A 91 -9.44 -5.23 20.61
N GLN A 92 -10.75 -5.18 20.39
CA GLN A 92 -11.36 -4.37 19.33
C GLN A 92 -11.14 -2.88 19.57
N ALA A 93 -11.26 -2.42 20.83
CA ALA A 93 -10.99 -1.04 21.20
C ALA A 93 -9.52 -0.68 20.97
N GLU A 94 -8.58 -1.56 21.34
CA GLU A 94 -7.15 -1.36 21.10
C GLU A 94 -6.80 -1.34 19.60
N ALA A 95 -7.37 -2.27 18.82
CA ALA A 95 -7.18 -2.32 17.37
C ALA A 95 -7.73 -1.09 16.68
N ALA A 96 -8.93 -0.62 17.08
CA ALA A 96 -9.53 0.60 16.58
C ALA A 96 -8.68 1.84 16.93
N ALA A 97 -8.17 1.92 18.16
CA ALA A 97 -7.27 2.99 18.58
C ALA A 97 -5.95 2.99 17.78
N LYS A 98 -5.34 1.82 17.56
CA LYS A 98 -4.13 1.69 16.73
C LYS A 98 -4.38 2.04 15.28
N LEU A 99 -5.53 1.68 14.72
CA LEU A 99 -5.90 2.03 13.35
C LEU A 99 -6.10 3.55 13.21
N ALA A 100 -6.80 4.17 14.16
CA ALA A 100 -7.01 5.61 14.20
C ALA A 100 -5.67 6.36 14.30
N ALA A 101 -4.78 5.95 15.21
CA ALA A 101 -3.45 6.55 15.36
C ALA A 101 -2.60 6.43 14.08
N ARG A 102 -2.66 5.28 13.40
CA ARG A 102 -1.95 5.10 12.11
C ARG A 102 -2.54 5.96 11.00
N ALA A 103 -3.86 6.09 10.94
CA ALA A 103 -4.53 6.94 9.95
C ALA A 103 -4.17 8.42 10.17
N GLU A 104 -4.17 8.87 11.42
CA GLU A 104 -3.75 10.21 11.79
C GLU A 104 -2.27 10.47 11.44
N GLN A 105 -1.37 9.54 11.79
CA GLN A 105 0.04 9.66 11.42
C GLN A 105 0.22 9.72 9.90
N GLN A 106 -0.46 8.86 9.15
CA GLN A 106 -0.40 8.86 7.69
C GLN A 106 -0.91 10.19 7.11
N GLN A 107 -1.97 10.76 7.68
CA GLN A 107 -2.49 12.06 7.26
C GLN A 107 -1.47 13.17 7.53
N GLN A 108 -0.82 13.18 8.70
CA GLN A 108 0.23 14.15 9.03
C GLN A 108 1.43 14.03 8.08
N GLU A 109 1.88 12.81 7.76
CA GLU A 109 2.96 12.58 6.80
C GLU A 109 2.58 13.07 5.39
N GLN A 110 1.36 12.81 4.94
CA GLN A 110 0.86 13.29 3.65
C GLN A 110 0.76 14.82 3.60
N GLU A 111 0.32 15.46 4.69
CA GLU A 111 0.23 16.91 4.80
C GLU A 111 1.62 17.55 4.75
N ALA A 112 2.61 16.98 5.44
CA ALA A 112 3.99 17.45 5.39
C ALA A 112 4.58 17.33 3.98
N VAL A 113 4.31 16.23 3.28
CA VAL A 113 4.73 16.07 1.87
C VAL A 113 4.01 17.07 0.97
N ALA A 114 2.72 17.31 1.16
CA ALA A 114 1.95 18.30 0.41
C ALA A 114 2.57 19.70 0.53
N GLN A 115 2.89 20.13 1.75
CA GLN A 115 3.57 21.41 2.01
C GLN A 115 4.95 21.45 1.33
N HIS A 116 5.72 20.36 1.39
CA HIS A 116 7.03 20.28 0.76
C HIS A 116 6.95 20.42 -0.76
N VAL A 117 6.05 19.69 -1.42
CA VAL A 117 5.92 19.75 -2.89
C VAL A 117 5.34 21.06 -3.37
N VAL A 118 4.49 21.73 -2.58
CA VAL A 118 4.00 23.08 -2.88
C VAL A 118 5.15 24.07 -2.80
N LYS A 119 5.97 24.04 -1.75
CA LYS A 119 7.16 24.89 -1.64
C LYS A 119 8.15 24.64 -2.77
N GLN A 120 8.33 23.38 -3.18
CA GLN A 120 9.21 23.03 -4.29
C GLN A 120 8.79 23.71 -5.61
N MET A 121 7.53 24.11 -5.77
CA MET A 121 7.05 24.82 -6.97
C MET A 121 7.74 26.16 -7.17
N ASP A 122 8.20 26.81 -6.08
CA ASP A 122 8.84 28.12 -6.13
C ASP A 122 10.16 28.08 -6.93
N ASP A 123 10.80 26.91 -7.00
CA ASP A 123 12.05 26.68 -7.73
C ASP A 123 11.83 26.14 -9.15
N LEU A 124 10.58 25.86 -9.53
CA LEU A 124 10.26 25.28 -10.83
C LEU A 124 9.77 26.34 -11.81
N VAL A 125 10.06 26.10 -13.09
CA VAL A 125 9.59 26.96 -14.18
C VAL A 125 8.59 26.20 -15.04
N THR A 126 7.71 26.94 -15.72
CA THR A 126 6.81 26.33 -16.70
C THR A 126 7.62 25.75 -17.85
N VAL A 127 7.21 24.59 -18.35
CA VAL A 127 7.85 24.02 -19.55
C VAL A 127 7.46 24.86 -20.75
N ILE A 128 8.44 25.55 -21.34
CA ILE A 128 8.30 26.27 -22.62
C ILE A 128 8.86 25.41 -23.75
N GLU A 129 10.06 24.85 -23.55
CA GLU A 129 10.69 23.89 -24.45
C GLU A 129 10.54 22.47 -23.91
N PRO A 130 10.22 21.47 -24.75
CA PRO A 130 10.05 20.12 -24.24
C PRO A 130 11.37 19.56 -23.70
N THR A 131 11.30 19.02 -22.48
CA THR A 131 12.38 18.27 -21.81
C THR A 131 12.77 17.03 -22.63
N PRO A 132 13.92 16.40 -22.35
CA PRO A 132 14.32 15.14 -23.02
C PRO A 132 13.22 14.08 -23.02
N TYR A 133 12.53 13.90 -21.89
CA TYR A 133 11.42 12.94 -21.79
C TYR A 133 10.23 13.33 -22.68
N LEU A 134 9.83 14.60 -22.67
CA LEU A 134 8.69 15.07 -23.49
C LEU A 134 9.01 14.93 -24.98
N LYS A 135 10.23 15.28 -25.40
CA LYS A 135 10.73 15.06 -26.77
C LYS A 135 10.67 13.59 -27.16
N ALA A 136 11.20 12.70 -26.31
CA ALA A 136 11.19 11.25 -26.56
C ALA A 136 9.78 10.66 -26.66
N LYS A 137 8.79 11.27 -26.00
CA LYS A 137 7.38 10.86 -26.06
C LYS A 137 6.56 11.61 -27.10
N GLY A 138 7.13 12.57 -27.82
CA GLY A 138 6.40 13.42 -28.77
C GLY A 138 5.31 14.25 -28.09
N ILE A 139 5.48 14.59 -26.81
CA ILE A 139 4.52 15.38 -26.04
C ILE A 139 4.93 16.85 -26.14
N THR A 140 4.03 17.69 -26.62
CA THR A 140 4.24 19.14 -26.61
C THR A 140 4.08 19.68 -25.19
N PRO A 141 4.80 20.76 -24.83
CA PRO A 141 4.58 21.45 -23.56
C PRO A 141 3.12 21.85 -23.36
N GLN A 142 2.59 21.63 -22.16
CA GLN A 142 1.20 21.93 -21.79
C GLN A 142 1.14 22.64 -20.45
N ALA A 143 0.05 23.38 -20.23
CA ALA A 143 -0.20 24.06 -18.96
C ALA A 143 -0.20 23.08 -17.79
N GLY A 144 0.48 23.46 -16.70
CA GLY A 144 0.61 22.64 -15.49
C GLY A 144 1.72 21.59 -15.55
N ILE A 145 2.52 21.55 -16.63
CA ILE A 145 3.79 20.81 -16.68
C ILE A 145 4.94 21.77 -16.40
N TYR A 146 5.84 21.37 -15.50
CA TYR A 146 6.96 22.18 -15.03
C TYR A 146 8.30 21.48 -15.28
N THR A 147 9.38 22.25 -15.28
CA THR A 147 10.76 21.78 -15.38
C THR A 147 11.66 22.50 -14.39
N ASP A 148 12.84 21.94 -14.13
CA ASP A 148 13.92 22.65 -13.47
C ASP A 148 14.50 23.76 -14.37
N SER A 149 15.31 24.64 -13.79
CA SER A 149 15.96 25.76 -14.49
C SER A 149 16.78 25.33 -15.72
N ASP A 150 17.28 24.10 -15.71
CA ASP A 150 18.12 23.54 -16.78
C ASP A 150 17.30 22.84 -17.89
N GLY A 151 15.98 22.74 -17.74
CA GLY A 151 15.09 22.14 -18.76
C GLY A 151 15.20 20.61 -18.88
N GLN A 152 15.75 19.92 -17.89
CA GLN A 152 16.11 18.50 -18.00
C GLN A 152 15.04 17.57 -17.42
N LYS A 153 14.52 17.89 -16.23
CA LYS A 153 13.56 17.04 -15.53
C LYS A 153 12.16 17.57 -15.65
N THR A 154 11.19 16.68 -15.81
CA THR A 154 9.76 17.07 -15.88
C THR A 154 9.08 16.84 -14.54
N TYR A 155 8.31 17.83 -14.10
CA TYR A 155 7.57 17.82 -12.85
C TYR A 155 6.10 18.06 -13.16
N ILE A 156 5.23 17.16 -12.68
CA ILE A 156 3.79 17.23 -12.90
C ILE A 156 3.08 17.18 -11.54
N PRO A 157 2.52 18.31 -11.07
CA PRO A 157 1.75 18.34 -9.84
C PRO A 157 0.51 17.44 -9.94
N ALA A 158 0.18 16.76 -8.85
CA ALA A 158 -1.09 16.06 -8.72
C ALA A 158 -1.90 16.64 -7.56
N ILE A 159 -3.13 17.00 -7.87
CA ILE A 159 -4.05 17.73 -7.00
C ILE A 159 -5.35 16.94 -6.79
N ASP A 160 -6.07 17.20 -5.71
CA ASP A 160 -7.39 16.62 -5.49
C ASP A 160 -8.52 17.41 -6.20
N SER A 161 -9.78 16.98 -6.00
CA SER A 161 -10.98 17.62 -6.54
C SER A 161 -11.24 19.04 -6.01
N ASP A 162 -10.58 19.40 -4.92
CA ASP A 162 -10.65 20.72 -4.28
C ASP A 162 -9.50 21.63 -4.74
N GLY A 163 -8.59 21.11 -5.56
CA GLY A 163 -7.47 21.84 -6.14
C GLY A 163 -6.21 21.85 -5.27
N LYS A 164 -6.19 21.13 -4.14
CA LYS A 164 -5.02 21.05 -3.27
C LYS A 164 -3.98 20.11 -3.86
N GLN A 165 -2.74 20.56 -3.98
CA GLN A 165 -1.61 19.72 -4.39
C GLN A 165 -1.16 18.83 -3.24
N TRP A 166 -1.14 17.51 -3.48
CA TRP A 166 -0.76 16.52 -2.47
C TRP A 166 0.51 15.76 -2.80
N THR A 167 0.89 15.73 -4.06
CA THR A 167 2.11 15.05 -4.52
C THR A 167 2.58 15.65 -5.84
N MET A 168 3.76 15.21 -6.26
CA MET A 168 4.41 15.58 -7.51
C MET A 168 4.86 14.30 -8.21
N GLN A 169 4.61 14.20 -9.51
CA GLN A 169 5.28 13.22 -10.35
C GLN A 169 6.57 13.82 -10.91
N TYR A 170 7.68 13.15 -10.59
CA TYR A 170 9.02 13.45 -11.08
C TYR A 170 9.34 12.53 -12.25
N ILE A 171 9.77 13.09 -13.36
CA ILE A 171 10.23 12.35 -14.53
C ILE A 171 11.65 12.79 -14.85
N GLN A 172 12.58 11.85 -14.70
CA GLN A 172 13.99 12.07 -14.99
C GLN A 172 14.24 12.08 -16.51
N GLU A 173 15.42 12.51 -16.92
CA GLU A 173 15.86 12.57 -18.33
C GLU A 173 15.78 11.22 -19.04
N ASP A 174 16.09 10.13 -18.32
CA ASP A 174 16.01 8.74 -18.78
C ASP A 174 14.57 8.22 -18.89
N GLY A 175 13.57 9.02 -18.50
CA GLY A 175 12.16 8.68 -18.46
C GLY A 175 11.71 7.91 -17.21
N THR A 176 12.59 7.70 -16.22
CA THR A 176 12.22 7.12 -14.92
C THR A 176 11.21 8.02 -14.22
N LYS A 177 10.02 7.48 -13.95
CA LYS A 177 8.93 8.20 -13.27
C LYS A 177 8.79 7.77 -11.82
N ARG A 178 8.66 8.75 -10.92
CA ARG A 178 8.38 8.51 -9.49
C ARG A 178 7.42 9.55 -8.97
N PHE A 179 6.70 9.22 -7.91
CA PHE A 179 5.92 10.20 -7.14
C PHE A 179 6.69 10.59 -5.88
N ALA A 180 6.36 11.75 -5.32
CA ALA A 180 6.88 12.16 -4.00
C ALA A 180 6.62 11.06 -2.98
N LYS A 181 7.69 10.61 -2.31
CA LYS A 181 7.59 9.54 -1.32
C LYS A 181 6.70 9.99 -0.17
N GLY A 182 5.71 9.17 0.19
CA GLY A 182 4.73 9.50 1.24
C GLY A 182 3.59 10.41 0.79
N GLY A 183 3.65 11.01 -0.41
CA GLY A 183 2.57 11.85 -0.92
C GLY A 183 1.29 11.06 -1.23
N ARG A 184 0.13 11.68 -1.02
CA ARG A 184 -1.17 11.10 -1.36
C ARG A 184 -1.33 11.03 -2.88
N LYS A 185 -1.70 9.86 -3.39
CA LYS A 185 -1.95 9.61 -4.84
C LYS A 185 -3.42 9.32 -5.11
N GLU A 186 -4.08 8.63 -4.19
CA GLU A 186 -5.49 8.28 -4.32
C GLU A 186 -6.36 9.54 -4.26
N GLY A 187 -7.23 9.68 -5.24
CA GLY A 187 -8.06 10.88 -5.43
C GLY A 187 -7.30 12.09 -5.98
N CYS A 188 -6.02 11.95 -6.35
CA CYS A 188 -5.23 13.03 -6.93
C CYS A 188 -4.99 12.81 -8.43
N PHE A 189 -4.98 13.90 -9.21
CA PHE A 189 -4.86 13.89 -10.66
C PHE A 189 -4.17 15.16 -11.18
N HIS A 190 -3.75 15.13 -12.45
CA HIS A 190 -3.25 16.29 -13.17
C HIS A 190 -4.29 16.72 -14.22
N PRO A 191 -4.87 17.93 -14.12
CA PRO A 191 -5.86 18.39 -15.09
C PRO A 191 -5.20 18.81 -16.41
N ILE A 192 -5.55 18.15 -17.50
CA ILE A 192 -5.15 18.57 -18.85
C ILE A 192 -5.86 19.88 -19.18
N GLY A 193 -5.10 20.91 -19.57
CA GLY A 193 -5.60 22.27 -19.75
C GLY A 193 -5.47 23.17 -18.51
N GLY A 194 -4.84 22.68 -17.44
CA GLY A 194 -4.56 23.44 -16.22
C GLY A 194 -5.73 23.53 -15.24
N LEU A 195 -5.55 24.28 -14.15
CA LEU A 195 -6.55 24.37 -13.06
C LEU A 195 -7.91 24.93 -13.52
N ALA A 196 -7.93 25.79 -14.53
CA ALA A 196 -9.17 26.33 -15.10
C ALA A 196 -10.07 25.23 -15.69
N ALA A 197 -9.49 24.13 -16.18
CA ALA A 197 -10.25 23.00 -16.70
C ALA A 197 -11.05 22.27 -15.61
N ILE A 198 -10.64 22.35 -14.34
CA ILE A 198 -11.38 21.75 -13.22
C ILE A 198 -12.64 22.54 -12.91
N ALA A 199 -12.58 23.88 -12.97
CA ALA A 199 -13.74 24.73 -12.73
C ALA A 199 -14.83 24.54 -13.79
N ALA A 200 -14.44 24.25 -15.04
CA ALA A 200 -15.37 23.97 -16.14
C ALA A 200 -16.00 22.56 -16.10
N ALA A 201 -15.47 21.66 -15.27
CA ALA A 201 -15.92 20.26 -15.16
C ALA A 201 -16.85 19.99 -13.96
N LYS A 202 -17.09 21.00 -13.11
CA LYS A 202 -18.07 20.98 -12.02
C LYS A 202 -19.41 21.50 -12.51
#